data_AF-A0A5B0N4T7-F1
#
_entry.id   AF-A0A5B0N4T7-F1
#
_cell.length_a   1.000
_cell.length_b   1.000
_cell.length_c   1.000
_cell.angle_alpha   90.00
_cell.angle_beta   90.00
_cell.angle_gamma   90.00
#
_symmetry.space_group_name_H-M   'P 1'
#
loop_
_entity.id
_entity.type
_entity.pdbx_description
1 polymer ?
#
loop_
_entity_poly.entity_id
_entity_poly.type
_entity_poly.pdbx_seq_one_letter_code
_entity_poly.pdbx_strand_id
1 'polypeptide(L)'
;MHVIKAIFILLTLKFALISACDKSKFRHACGRDLYGVNAKIQATDNACGRGLASFCCDKTQLGLGEVKTGTAVAAVPCRPQSK
;
A
#
# COMPACT_ATOMS: atom_id res chain seq x y z
N MET A 1 -6.98 17.54 27.92
CA MET A 1 -5.76 17.07 27.22
C MET A 1 -5.68 15.53 27.04
N HIS A 2 -6.78 14.78 27.17
CA HIS A 2 -6.78 13.31 26.94
C HIS A 2 -7.18 12.91 25.52
N VAL A 3 -8.02 13.71 24.85
CA VAL A 3 -8.49 13.42 23.48
C VAL A 3 -7.35 13.42 22.46
N ILE A 4 -6.37 14.31 22.61
CA ILE A 4 -5.20 14.40 21.73
C ILE A 4 -4.31 13.16 21.83
N LYS A 5 -4.12 12.60 23.04
CA LYS A 5 -3.36 11.35 23.25
C LYS A 5 -4.05 10.16 22.57
N ALA A 6 -5.38 10.06 22.67
CA ALA A 6 -6.14 8.99 22.01
C ALA A 6 -6.06 9.07 20.48
N ILE A 7 -6.08 10.28 19.91
CA ILE A 7 -5.89 10.50 18.47
C ILE A 7 -4.49 10.06 18.04
N PHE A 8 -3.45 10.38 18.82
CA PHE A 8 -2.09 9.93 18.54
C PHE A 8 -1.96 8.41 18.55
N ILE A 9 -2.62 7.72 19.50
CA ILE A 9 -2.63 6.26 19.57
C ILE A 9 -3.40 5.64 18.39
N LEU A 10 -4.53 6.24 17.99
CA LEU A 10 -5.29 5.81 16.82
C LEU A 10 -4.53 6.03 15.51
N LEU A 11 -3.80 7.14 15.39
CA LEU A 11 -2.92 7.42 14.26
C LEU A 11 -1.76 6.43 14.22
N THR A 12 -1.06 6.18 15.33
CA THR A 12 0.04 5.21 15.36
C THR A 12 -0.41 3.78 15.08
N LEU A 13 -1.61 3.38 15.53
CA LEU A 13 -2.18 2.07 15.19
C LEU A 13 -2.49 1.95 13.70
N LYS A 14 -3.03 3.01 13.09
CA LYS A 14 -3.30 3.08 11.65
C LYS A 14 -2.01 3.10 10.83
N PHE A 15 -0.98 3.80 11.33
CA PHE A 15 0.37 3.77 10.75
C PHE A 15 1.02 2.40 10.90
N ALA A 16 0.85 1.67 12.01
CA ALA A 16 1.40 0.32 12.17
C ALA A 16 0.78 -0.65 11.16
N LEU A 17 -0.53 -0.55 10.91
CA LEU A 17 -1.22 -1.30 9.86
C LEU A 17 -0.73 -0.91 8.45
N ILE A 18 -0.41 0.36 8.20
CA ILE A 18 0.18 0.82 6.93
C ILE A 18 1.68 0.43 6.83
N SER A 19 2.36 0.22 7.96
CA SER A 19 3.83 0.17 8.08
C SER A 19 4.41 -1.22 8.40
N ALA A 20 3.74 -2.30 7.99
CA ALA A 20 4.40 -3.61 7.87
C ALA A 20 5.34 -3.69 6.64
N CYS A 21 5.31 -2.69 5.77
CA CYS A 21 6.25 -2.53 4.66
C CYS A 21 7.60 -2.03 5.20
N ASP A 22 8.68 -2.77 4.95
CA ASP A 22 10.03 -2.25 5.13
C ASP A 22 10.24 -1.09 4.14
N LYS A 23 10.09 0.15 4.60
CA LYS A 23 10.14 1.37 3.76
C LYS A 23 11.49 1.57 3.06
N SER A 24 12.52 0.86 3.51
CA SER A 24 13.84 0.87 2.87
C SER A 24 13.82 0.13 1.53
N LYS A 25 13.01 -0.92 1.38
CA LYS A 25 12.95 -1.76 0.16
C LYS A 25 11.60 -1.73 -0.55
N PHE A 26 10.52 -1.60 0.22
CA PHE A 26 9.15 -1.69 -0.26
C PHE A 26 8.38 -0.39 -0.04
N ARG A 27 7.36 -0.19 -0.86
CA ARG A 27 6.44 0.92 -0.82
C ARG A 27 5.02 0.40 -0.72
N HIS A 28 4.24 1.04 0.12
CA HIS A 28 2.81 0.77 0.21
C HIS A 28 2.14 1.10 -1.13
N ALA A 29 1.31 0.18 -1.59
CA ALA A 29 0.52 0.35 -2.79
C ALA A 29 -0.87 -0.24 -2.59
N CYS A 30 -1.86 0.43 -3.19
CA CYS A 30 -3.24 -0.03 -3.19
C CYS A 30 -3.56 -0.58 -4.56
N GLY A 31 -4.18 -1.75 -4.60
CA GLY A 31 -4.49 -2.39 -5.85
C GLY A 31 -5.75 -3.23 -5.85
N ARG A 32 -6.17 -3.57 -7.05
CA ARG A 32 -7.28 -4.49 -7.33
C ARG A 32 -6.78 -5.49 -8.35
N ASP A 33 -6.84 -6.76 -7.99
CA ASP A 33 -6.36 -7.90 -8.77
C ASP A 33 -4.86 -7.76 -9.14
N LEU A 34 -3.96 -8.53 -8.53
CA LEU A 34 -2.53 -8.48 -8.89
C LEU A 34 -2.22 -9.15 -10.24
N TYR A 35 -3.21 -9.82 -10.82
CA TYR A 35 -3.06 -10.66 -12.00
C TYR A 35 -4.20 -10.40 -12.98
N GLY A 36 -3.89 -10.49 -14.28
CA GLY A 36 -4.85 -10.35 -15.36
C GLY A 36 -4.94 -8.94 -15.96
N VAL A 37 -5.77 -8.79 -16.99
CA VAL A 37 -5.89 -7.54 -17.78
C VAL A 37 -6.45 -6.37 -16.98
N ASN A 38 -7.20 -6.65 -15.90
CA ASN A 38 -7.79 -5.64 -15.02
C ASN A 38 -6.90 -5.30 -13.82
N ALA A 39 -5.70 -5.86 -13.77
CA ALA A 39 -4.80 -5.62 -12.65
C ALA A 39 -4.46 -4.14 -12.55
N LYS A 40 -4.50 -3.59 -11.33
CA LYS A 40 -4.09 -2.21 -11.09
C LYS A 40 -3.45 -2.10 -9.71
N ILE A 41 -2.29 -1.46 -9.64
CA ILE A 41 -1.64 -1.06 -8.40
C ILE A 41 -1.24 0.41 -8.46
N GLN A 42 -1.35 1.10 -7.34
CA GLN A 42 -0.95 2.49 -7.18
C GLN A 42 -0.17 2.65 -5.89
N ALA A 43 1.06 3.15 -5.97
CA ALA A 43 1.82 3.51 -4.78
C ALA A 43 1.21 4.75 -4.11
N THR A 44 0.97 4.65 -2.80
CA THR A 44 0.35 5.73 -2.02
C THR A 44 0.84 5.66 -0.58
N ASP A 45 0.87 6.80 0.12
CA ASP A 45 1.09 6.86 1.57
C ASP A 45 -0.23 6.80 2.36
N ASN A 46 -1.36 6.85 1.65
CA ASN A 46 -2.70 6.83 2.24
C ASN A 46 -3.24 5.40 2.36
N ALA A 47 -4.18 5.20 3.28
CA ALA A 47 -4.93 3.95 3.38
C ALA A 47 -5.69 3.65 2.08
N CYS A 48 -5.76 2.37 1.71
CA CYS A 48 -6.47 1.93 0.53
C CYS A 48 -7.98 2.20 0.61
N GLY A 49 -8.55 2.64 -0.51
CA GLY A 49 -9.98 2.84 -0.66
C GLY A 49 -10.76 1.53 -0.54
N ARG A 50 -12.08 1.65 -0.40
CA ARG A 50 -12.98 0.50 -0.25
C ARG A 50 -12.90 -0.41 -1.48
N GLY A 51 -12.70 -1.71 -1.27
CA GLY A 51 -12.56 -2.70 -2.33
C GLY A 51 -11.16 -2.80 -2.95
N LEU A 52 -10.18 -2.07 -2.42
CA LEU A 52 -8.77 -2.22 -2.76
C LEU A 52 -8.04 -3.01 -1.68
N ALA A 53 -7.12 -3.87 -2.10
CA ALA A 53 -6.20 -4.57 -1.22
C ALA A 53 -4.93 -3.75 -1.03
N SER A 54 -4.35 -3.86 0.16
CA SER A 54 -3.06 -3.27 0.49
C SER A 54 -1.93 -4.22 0.11
N PHE A 55 -0.91 -3.66 -0.53
CA PHE A 55 0.27 -4.37 -0.99
C PHE A 55 1.55 -3.65 -0.58
N CYS A 56 2.59 -4.44 -0.39
CA CYS A 56 3.97 -4.00 -0.28
C CYS A 56 4.69 -4.30 -1.58
N CYS A 57 4.93 -3.27 -2.38
CA CYS A 57 5.54 -3.37 -3.71
C CYS A 57 6.96 -2.83 -3.71
N ASP A 58 7.84 -3.38 -4.56
CA ASP A 58 9.21 -2.92 -4.65
C ASP A 58 9.29 -1.41 -5.00
N LYS A 59 10.01 -0.65 -4.18
CA LYS A 59 10.04 0.82 -4.31
C LYS A 59 10.79 1.29 -5.56
N THR A 60 11.66 0.44 -6.13
CA THR A 60 12.46 0.77 -7.31
C THR A 60 11.65 0.58 -8.60
N GLN A 61 10.68 -0.33 -8.56
CA GLN A 61 9.80 -0.63 -9.69
C GLN A 61 8.49 0.15 -9.67
N LEU A 62 8.12 0.74 -8.53
CA LEU A 62 6.91 1.54 -8.36
C LEU A 62 7.19 2.84 -7.59
N GLY A 63 7.29 3.94 -8.34
CA GLY A 63 7.43 5.33 -7.87
C GLY A 63 6.29 5.78 -6.96
N LEU A 64 6.51 6.74 -6.08
CA LEU A 64 5.41 7.29 -5.26
C LEU A 64 4.39 8.01 -6.16
N GLY A 65 3.10 7.69 -6.02
CA GLY A 65 2.05 8.21 -6.88
C GLY A 65 1.97 7.53 -8.26
N GLU A 66 2.90 6.64 -8.57
CA GLU A 66 2.90 5.88 -9.82
C GLU A 66 1.76 4.85 -9.81
N VAL A 67 1.09 4.73 -10.97
CA VAL A 67 0.02 3.76 -11.22
C VAL A 67 0.51 2.80 -12.30
N LYS A 68 0.44 1.50 -12.02
CA LYS A 68 0.63 0.46 -13.03
C LYS A 68 -0.66 -0.32 -13.24
N THR A 69 -0.89 -0.73 -14.47
CA THR A 69 -2.11 -1.40 -14.92
C THR A 69 -1.80 -2.59 -15.83
N GLY A 70 -2.73 -3.54 -15.90
CA GLY A 70 -2.65 -4.72 -16.74
C GLY A 70 -1.38 -5.54 -16.48
N THR A 71 -0.71 -5.96 -17.55
CA THR A 71 0.50 -6.80 -17.47
C THR A 71 1.68 -6.12 -16.78
N ALA A 72 1.72 -4.78 -16.74
CA ALA A 72 2.77 -4.04 -16.04
C ALA A 72 2.72 -4.21 -14.51
N VAL A 73 1.58 -4.62 -13.96
CA VAL A 73 1.44 -4.97 -12.54
C VAL A 73 2.26 -6.21 -12.20
N ALA A 74 2.26 -7.22 -13.09
CA ALA A 74 2.98 -8.47 -12.87
C ALA A 74 4.51 -8.29 -12.85
N ALA A 75 5.02 -7.22 -13.45
CA ALA A 75 6.44 -6.87 -13.43
C ALA A 75 6.88 -6.20 -12.11
N VAL A 76 5.93 -5.82 -11.23
CA VAL A 76 6.24 -5.24 -9.92
C VAL A 76 6.15 -6.33 -8.86
N PRO A 77 7.27 -6.66 -8.20
CA PRO A 77 7.24 -7.57 -7.07
C PRO A 77 6.40 -6.95 -5.95
N CYS A 78 5.22 -7.49 -5.71
CA CYS A 78 4.30 -7.06 -4.67
C CYS A 78 3.93 -8.23 -3.77
N ARG A 79 3.75 -7.96 -2.48
CA ARG A 79 3.23 -8.92 -1.50
C ARG A 79 1.96 -8.37 -0.86
N PRO A 80 0.92 -9.19 -0.66
CA PRO A 80 -0.25 -8.76 0.10
C PRO A 80 0.19 -8.41 1.52
N GLN A 81 -0.28 -7.27 2.01
CA GLN A 81 -0.15 -6.94 3.42
C GLN A 81 -1.21 -7.77 4.15
N SER A 82 -0.80 -8.81 4.88
CA SER A 82 -1.72 -9.59 5.72
C SER A 82 -2.44 -8.64 6.68
N LYS A 83 -3.77 -8.74 6.70
CA LYS A 83 -4.66 -7.97 7.58
C LYS A 83 -4.41 -8.26 9.05
#